data_AF-A0A968IIJ3-F1
#
_entry.id   AF-A0A968IIJ3-F1
#
_cell.length_a   1.000
_cell.length_b   1.000
_cell.length_c   1.000
_cell.angle_alpha   90.00
_cell.angle_beta   90.00
_cell.angle_gamma   90.00
#
_symmetry.space_group_name_H-M   'P 1'
#
loop_
_entity.id
_entity.type
_entity.pdbx_description
1 polymer ?
#
loop_
_entity_poly.entity_id
_entity_poly.type
_entity_poly.pdbx_seq_one_letter_code
_entity_poly.pdbx_strand_id
1 'polypeptide(L)'
;MIRAIREAKPIIPPRKNAVIWQQGNCNAPPHPRDENLRYIRKHGRKNWKQQFLYHRRSLSETAMFRHKTIFGGKVRSRQFENQTTELLCQCAILNRMIHLGKPDSVPVAA
;
A
#
# COMPACT_ATOMS: atom_id res chain seq x y z
N MET A 1 -8.30 -25.13 -10.81
CA MET A 1 -7.92 -24.06 -9.85
C MET A 1 -6.89 -23.15 -10.56
N ILE A 2 -7.35 -22.09 -11.23
CA ILE A 2 -6.48 -21.26 -12.09
C ILE A 2 -5.58 -20.41 -11.19
N ARG A 3 -4.30 -20.78 -11.07
CA ARG A 3 -3.25 -19.90 -10.53
C ARG A 3 -3.06 -18.77 -11.53
N ALA A 4 -3.64 -17.61 -11.25
CA ALA A 4 -3.26 -16.38 -11.95
C ALA A 4 -1.78 -16.10 -11.62
N ILE A 5 -0.89 -16.40 -12.56
CA ILE A 5 0.48 -15.88 -12.57
C ILE A 5 0.34 -14.39 -12.83
N ARG A 6 0.19 -13.60 -11.77
CA ARG A 6 0.30 -12.14 -11.85
C ARG A 6 1.75 -11.85 -11.53
N GLU A 7 2.47 -11.16 -12.42
CA GLU A 7 3.84 -10.63 -12.26
C GLU A 7 3.94 -9.56 -11.14
N ALA A 8 3.08 -9.65 -10.13
CA ALA A 8 3.03 -8.74 -9.01
C ALA A 8 4.20 -9.04 -8.07
N LYS A 9 5.20 -8.16 -8.08
CA LYS A 9 6.31 -8.21 -7.12
C LYS A 9 5.78 -7.85 -5.72
N PRO A 10 6.01 -8.68 -4.69
CA PRO A 10 5.53 -8.42 -3.35
C PRO A 10 6.32 -7.28 -2.69
N ILE A 11 5.83 -6.05 -2.84
CA ILE A 11 6.36 -4.85 -2.18
C ILE A 11 5.68 -4.71 -0.82
N ILE A 12 6.10 -5.55 0.12
CA ILE A 12 5.61 -5.55 1.50
C ILE A 12 6.75 -5.13 2.41
N PRO A 13 6.59 -4.04 3.18
CA PRO A 13 7.64 -3.58 4.08
C PRO A 13 7.82 -4.64 5.18
N PRO A 14 9.06 -5.13 5.42
CA PRO A 14 9.29 -6.07 6.50
C PRO A 14 9.12 -5.40 7.86
N ARG A 15 8.73 -6.21 8.87
CA ARG A 15 8.67 -5.80 10.28
C ARG A 15 10.06 -5.39 10.78
N LYS A 16 10.14 -4.56 11.83
CA LYS A 16 11.41 -4.04 12.38
C LYS A 16 12.42 -5.16 12.68
N ASN A 17 11.95 -6.26 13.25
CA ASN A 17 12.78 -7.41 13.64
C ASN A 17 12.63 -8.60 12.68
N ALA A 18 12.31 -8.33 11.40
CA ALA A 18 12.13 -9.39 10.43
C ALA A 18 13.47 -10.07 10.10
N VAL A 19 13.47 -11.40 10.25
CA VAL A 19 14.61 -12.27 9.95
C VAL A 19 14.41 -12.90 8.56
N ILE A 20 15.54 -13.11 7.86
CA ILE A 20 15.60 -13.84 6.59
C ILE A 20 15.22 -15.29 6.87
N TRP A 21 14.22 -15.80 6.14
CA TRP A 21 13.73 -17.16 6.33
C TRP A 21 14.62 -18.19 5.64
N GLN A 22 15.10 -17.88 4.43
CA GLN A 22 15.98 -18.75 3.66
C GLN A 22 17.39 -18.16 3.61
N GLN A 23 18.27 -18.76 4.42
CA GLN A 23 19.69 -18.43 4.39
C GLN A 23 20.34 -19.03 3.13
N GLY A 24 21.52 -18.54 2.76
CA GLY A 24 22.19 -18.90 1.50
C GLY A 24 22.53 -20.38 1.31
N ASN A 25 22.38 -21.20 2.37
CA ASN A 25 22.65 -22.64 2.35
C ASN A 25 21.39 -23.50 2.09
N CYS A 26 20.26 -22.88 1.75
CA CYS A 26 19.04 -23.60 1.40
C CYS A 26 19.01 -23.87 -0.12
N ASN A 27 18.84 -25.11 -0.55
CA ASN A 27 18.62 -25.50 -1.97
C ASN A 27 17.27 -25.03 -2.54
N ALA A 28 16.55 -24.15 -1.85
CA ALA A 28 15.26 -23.62 -2.27
C ALA A 28 15.43 -22.26 -2.99
N PRO A 29 14.57 -21.95 -3.97
CA PRO A 29 14.59 -20.63 -4.62
C PRO A 29 14.35 -19.52 -3.59
N PRO A 30 15.09 -18.39 -3.66
CA PRO A 30 14.99 -17.31 -2.70
C PRO A 30 13.56 -16.82 -2.51
N HIS A 31 13.13 -16.70 -1.26
CA HIS A 31 11.80 -16.20 -0.94
C HIS A 31 11.71 -14.69 -1.28
N PRO A 32 10.71 -14.22 -2.05
CA PRO A 32 10.60 -12.80 -2.47
C PRO A 32 10.60 -11.78 -1.32
N ARG A 33 10.04 -12.14 -0.16
CA ARG A 33 10.13 -11.35 1.09
C ARG A 33 11.57 -11.09 1.54
N ASP A 34 12.43 -12.07 1.40
CA ASP A 34 13.81 -12.00 1.88
C ASP A 34 14.67 -11.09 0.98
N GLU A 35 14.30 -10.91 -0.28
CA GLU A 35 14.93 -9.92 -1.17
C GLU A 35 14.73 -8.49 -0.66
N ASN A 36 13.52 -8.15 -0.21
CA ASN A 36 13.26 -6.86 0.43
C ASN A 36 14.13 -6.67 1.68
N LEU A 37 14.29 -7.72 2.49
CA LEU A 37 15.15 -7.69 3.68
C LEU A 37 16.63 -7.48 3.32
N ARG A 38 17.14 -8.21 2.32
CA ARG A 38 18.50 -8.08 1.83
C ARG A 38 18.76 -6.67 1.29
N TYR A 39 17.82 -6.12 0.50
CA TYR A 39 17.92 -4.76 -0.02
C TYR A 39 17.93 -3.73 1.11
N ILE A 40 17.02 -3.84 2.08
CA ILE A 40 16.92 -2.92 3.22
C ILE A 40 18.18 -2.96 4.08
N ARG A 41 18.76 -4.15 4.32
CA ARG A 41 20.03 -4.28 5.07
C ARG A 41 21.20 -3.63 4.36
N LYS A 42 21.25 -3.67 3.02
CA LYS A 42 22.35 -3.10 2.23
C LYS A 42 22.19 -1.60 1.95
N HIS A 43 20.98 -1.14 1.64
CA HIS A 43 20.72 0.21 1.13
C HIS A 43 19.90 1.09 2.09
N GLY A 44 19.42 0.53 3.20
CA GLY A 44 18.55 1.21 4.15
C GLY A 44 17.07 1.23 3.73
N ARG A 45 16.19 1.39 4.73
CA ARG A 45 14.73 1.35 4.55
C ARG A 45 14.20 2.55 3.74
N LYS A 46 14.83 3.72 3.86
CA LYS A 46 14.44 4.94 3.12
C LYS A 46 14.59 4.74 1.61
N ASN A 47 15.75 4.26 1.18
CA ASN A 47 16.02 3.98 -0.23
C ASN A 47 15.13 2.87 -0.78
N TRP A 48 14.87 1.82 0.01
CA TRP A 48 13.91 0.78 -0.38
C TRP A 48 12.51 1.35 -0.65
N LYS A 49 12.00 2.24 0.21
CA LYS A 49 10.67 2.86 0.00
C LYS A 49 10.59 3.66 -1.32
N GLN A 50 11.67 4.36 -1.66
CA GLN A 50 11.75 5.15 -2.89
C GLN A 50 11.87 4.26 -4.13
N GLN A 51 12.81 3.32 -4.13
CA GLN A 51 13.08 2.43 -5.28
C GLN A 51 11.93 1.48 -5.59
N PHE A 52 11.26 0.96 -4.57
CA PHE A 52 10.13 0.06 -4.75
C PHE A 52 8.77 0.78 -4.76
N LEU A 53 8.75 2.11 -4.94
CA LEU A 53 7.53 2.92 -5.05
C LEU A 53 6.51 2.67 -3.92
N TYR A 54 6.98 2.34 -2.72
CA TYR A 54 6.13 2.03 -1.57
C TYR A 54 5.18 3.20 -1.23
N HIS A 55 5.58 4.43 -1.55
CA HIS A 55 4.77 5.62 -1.40
C HIS A 55 3.42 5.53 -2.12
N ARG A 56 3.33 4.91 -3.30
CA ARG A 56 2.04 4.76 -4.03
C ARG A 56 1.06 3.88 -3.25
N ARG A 57 1.54 2.80 -2.66
CA ARG A 57 0.72 1.92 -1.80
C ARG A 57 0.28 2.62 -0.53
N SER A 58 1.17 3.38 0.11
CA SER A 58 0.80 4.17 1.29
C SER A 58 -0.32 5.16 0.97
N LEU A 59 -0.28 5.80 -0.19
CA LEU A 59 -1.33 6.74 -0.61
C LEU A 59 -2.68 6.05 -0.82
N SER A 60 -2.71 4.88 -1.47
CA SER A 60 -3.96 4.15 -1.68
C SER A 60 -4.54 3.60 -0.36
N GLU A 61 -3.68 3.10 0.53
CA GLU A 61 -4.08 2.66 1.88
C GLU A 61 -4.67 3.82 2.69
N THR A 62 -4.03 4.99 2.68
CA THR A 62 -4.56 6.20 3.35
C THR A 62 -5.87 6.68 2.72
N ALA A 63 -6.00 6.65 1.39
CA ALA A 63 -7.24 7.03 0.71
C ALA A 63 -8.40 6.10 1.11
N MET A 64 -8.16 4.79 1.12
CA MET A 64 -9.15 3.79 1.54
C MET A 64 -9.51 3.90 3.02
N PHE A 65 -8.53 4.18 3.88
CA PHE A 65 -8.77 4.47 5.29
C PHE A 65 -9.73 5.65 5.45
N ARG A 66 -9.44 6.79 4.81
CA ARG A 66 -10.30 7.99 4.86
C ARG A 66 -11.69 7.72 4.31
N HIS A 67 -11.81 7.00 3.20
CA HIS A 67 -13.09 6.61 2.64
C HIS A 67 -13.94 5.82 3.66
N LYS A 68 -13.34 4.82 4.30
CA LYS A 68 -14.04 4.00 5.31
C LYS A 68 -14.41 4.81 6.56
N THR A 69 -13.52 5.69 7.02
CA THR A 69 -13.77 6.53 8.20
C THR A 69 -14.88 7.55 7.96
N ILE A 70 -14.92 8.18 6.78
CA ILE A 70 -15.89 9.24 6.47
C ILE A 70 -17.25 8.67 6.06
N PHE A 71 -17.27 7.62 5.22
CA PHE A 71 -18.50 7.06 4.64
C PHE A 71 -18.96 5.75 5.32
N GLY A 72 -18.32 5.33 6.41
CA GLY A 72 -18.73 4.14 7.18
C GLY A 72 -18.38 2.79 6.54
N GLY A 73 -17.66 2.79 5.41
CA GLY A 73 -17.13 1.58 4.78
C GLY A 73 -18.17 0.61 4.21
N LYS A 74 -19.42 1.06 4.07
CA LYS A 74 -20.54 0.30 3.49
C LYS A 74 -21.22 1.15 2.43
N VAL A 75 -21.84 0.49 1.46
CA VAL A 75 -22.71 1.10 0.46
C VAL A 75 -24.17 0.84 0.85
N ARG A 76 -25.04 1.82 0.61
CA ARG A 76 -26.45 1.73 0.99
C ARG A 76 -27.27 0.94 -0.03
N SER A 77 -26.93 1.07 -1.32
CA SER A 77 -27.64 0.36 -2.38
C SER A 77 -27.42 -1.15 -2.30
N ARG A 78 -28.45 -1.93 -2.66
CA ARG A 78 -28.35 -3.39 -2.88
C ARG A 78 -28.13 -3.76 -4.35
N GLN A 79 -28.34 -2.82 -5.29
CA GLN A 79 -28.07 -2.99 -6.71
C GLN A 79 -26.65 -2.55 -7.05
N PHE A 80 -25.93 -3.36 -7.82
CA PHE A 80 -24.50 -3.17 -8.09
C PHE A 80 -24.18 -1.89 -8.87
N GLU A 81 -25.02 -1.53 -9.83
CA GLU A 81 -24.89 -0.31 -10.65
C GLU A 81 -24.97 0.94 -9.76
N ASN A 82 -25.92 0.92 -8.83
CA ASN A 82 -26.12 1.99 -7.86
C ASN A 82 -24.99 2.01 -6.81
N GLN A 83 -24.46 0.85 -6.39
CA GLN A 83 -23.28 0.79 -5.51
C GLN A 83 -22.05 1.38 -6.20
N THR A 84 -21.89 1.12 -7.50
CA THR A 84 -20.78 1.68 -8.29
C THR A 84 -20.89 3.20 -8.36
N THR A 85 -22.08 3.72 -8.68
CA THR A 85 -22.34 5.16 -8.70
C THR A 85 -22.10 5.79 -7.33
N GLU A 86 -22.57 5.16 -6.25
CA GLU A 86 -22.37 5.61 -4.87
C GLU A 86 -20.87 5.74 -4.54
N LEU A 87 -20.07 4.72 -4.86
CA LEU A 87 -18.61 4.73 -4.64
C LEU A 87 -17.91 5.81 -5.47
N LEU A 88 -18.31 6.02 -6.72
CA LEU A 88 -17.78 7.08 -7.57
C LEU A 88 -18.07 8.48 -6.99
N CYS A 89 -19.30 8.71 -6.52
CA CYS A 89 -19.66 9.95 -5.84
C CYS A 89 -18.84 10.15 -4.55
N GLN A 90 -18.69 9.12 -3.72
CA GLN A 90 -17.88 9.17 -2.50
C GLN A 90 -16.42 9.52 -2.81
N CYS A 91 -15.84 8.95 -3.87
CA CYS A 91 -14.50 9.27 -4.33
C CYS A 91 -14.38 10.72 -4.81
N ALA A 92 -15.34 11.22 -5.58
CA ALA A 92 -15.38 12.61 -6.04
C ALA A 92 -15.45 13.60 -4.87
N ILE A 93 -16.30 13.33 -3.88
CA ILE A 93 -16.41 14.14 -2.65
C ILE A 93 -15.06 14.12 -1.90
N LEU A 94 -14.44 12.95 -1.76
CA LEU A 94 -13.14 12.82 -1.10
C LEU A 94 -12.03 13.61 -1.79
N ASN A 95 -11.97 13.56 -3.12
CA ASN A 95 -11.04 14.37 -3.90
C ASN A 95 -11.29 15.87 -3.72
N ARG A 96 -12.57 16.30 -3.69
CA ARG A 96 -12.92 17.71 -3.45
C ARG A 96 -12.51 18.18 -2.07
N MET A 97 -12.71 17.36 -1.03
CA MET A 97 -12.25 17.67 0.33
C MET A 97 -10.72 17.84 0.41
N ILE A 98 -9.96 16.99 -0.29
CA ILE A 98 -8.49 17.14 -0.38
C ILE A 98 -8.14 18.49 -1.01
N HIS A 99 -8.76 18.82 -2.13
CA HIS A 99 -8.43 20.05 -2.85
C HIS A 99 -8.70 21.30 -2.02
N LEU A 100 -9.75 21.29 -1.19
CA LEU A 100 -10.13 22.44 -0.36
C LEU A 100 -9.36 22.55 0.95
N GLY A 101 -9.00 21.42 1.57
CA GLY A 101 -8.55 21.39 2.96
C GLY A 101 -7.23 20.67 3.18
N LYS A 102 -6.44 20.34 2.14
CA LYS A 102 -5.15 19.66 2.33
C LYS A 102 -4.15 20.63 2.96
N PRO A 103 -3.66 20.37 4.19
CA PRO A 103 -2.60 21.18 4.77
C PRO A 103 -1.26 20.91 4.06
N ASP A 104 -0.40 21.92 4.05
CA ASP A 104 0.99 21.77 3.62
C ASP A 104 1.82 21.20 4.77
N SER A 105 2.35 20.00 4.53
CA SER A 105 3.23 19.32 5.48
C SER A 105 4.67 19.65 5.14
N VAL A 106 5.34 20.39 6.02
CA VAL A 106 6.77 20.72 5.90
C VAL A 106 7.60 19.85 6.85
N PRO A 107 8.79 19.40 6.44
CA PRO A 107 9.71 18.74 7.35
C PRO A 107 10.21 19.75 8.39
N VAL A 108 10.07 19.41 9.67
CA VAL A 108 10.67 20.17 10.77
C VAL A 108 12.02 19.52 11.10
N ALA A 109 13.08 20.33 11.19
CA ALA A 109 14.38 19.85 11.63
C ALA A 109 14.29 19.32 13.07
N ALA A 110 14.92 18.17 13.32
CA ALA A 110 14.95 17.53 14.63
C ALA A 110 16.00 18.16 15.55
#